data_AF-J4H1U9-F1
#
_entry.id   AF-J4H1U9-F1
#
_cell.length_a   1.000
_cell.length_b   1.000
_cell.length_c   1.000
_cell.angle_alpha   90.00
_cell.angle_beta   90.00
_cell.angle_gamma   90.00
#
_symmetry.space_group_name_H-M   'P 1'
#
loop_
_entity.id
_entity.type
_entity.pdbx_description
1 polymer ?
#
loop_
_entity_poly.entity_id
_entity_poly.type
_entity_poly.pdbx_seq_one_letter_code
_entity_poly.pdbx_strand_id
1 'polypeptide(L)'
;MSRHMTRTAGIFLRPRPQSFITPQSRLASSNSHHDEHHGEQHVEDSVSYSKEDFSSPVWRNFVLLGLAAAGFYKLAPAPGDDTYLTRFIAHYSTPRDVWENIRFKHLLLTVEGSDDTLLVADAKRPPIHRYRYPQRLEQSSPHLHPVGSTVDVSDVVVKNDGA
;
A
#
# COMPACT_ATOMS: atom_id res chain seq x y z
N MET A 1 2.09 -18.65 37.43
CA MET A 1 2.34 -17.19 37.56
C MET A 1 2.44 -16.60 36.16
N SER A 2 1.42 -15.81 35.81
CA SER A 2 1.41 -14.94 34.63
C SER A 2 2.48 -13.86 34.76
N ARG A 3 3.09 -13.44 33.63
CA ARG A 3 3.10 -12.04 33.15
C ARG A 3 4.07 -11.84 31.97
N HIS A 4 3.44 -11.53 30.83
CA HIS A 4 3.79 -10.55 29.79
C HIS A 4 5.01 -10.75 28.87
N MET A 5 4.64 -10.95 27.59
CA MET A 5 5.36 -10.51 26.40
C MET A 5 5.86 -9.07 26.52
N THR A 6 7.05 -8.77 25.99
CA THR A 6 7.35 -7.43 25.49
C THR A 6 8.24 -7.53 24.26
N ARG A 7 7.61 -7.24 23.12
CA ARG A 7 8.13 -7.13 21.75
C ARG A 7 8.34 -5.64 21.50
N THR A 8 9.56 -5.18 21.17
CA THR A 8 9.77 -3.91 20.44
C THR A 8 11.24 -3.72 20.04
N ALA A 9 11.52 -3.59 18.74
CA ALA A 9 12.14 -2.40 18.13
C ALA A 9 12.29 -2.65 16.62
N GLY A 10 11.22 -2.40 15.86
CA GLY A 10 11.28 -2.31 14.41
C GLY A 10 11.78 -0.93 14.00
N ILE A 11 12.75 -0.87 13.09
CA ILE A 11 13.10 0.35 12.36
C ILE A 11 11.99 0.54 11.33
N PHE A 12 11.04 1.43 11.62
CA PHE A 12 10.05 1.87 10.66
C PHE A 12 10.73 2.79 9.64
N LEU A 13 11.06 2.25 8.47
CA LEU A 13 11.20 3.06 7.26
C LEU A 13 9.82 3.63 6.95
N ARG A 14 9.65 4.92 7.22
CA ARG A 14 8.42 5.67 6.95
C ARG A 14 8.18 5.68 5.43
N PRO A 15 7.12 5.03 4.91
CA PRO A 15 6.75 5.23 3.51
C PRO A 15 6.38 6.71 3.34
N ARG A 16 7.03 7.37 2.39
CA ARG A 16 6.70 8.72 1.96
C ARG A 16 5.27 8.65 1.38
N PRO A 17 4.27 9.35 1.93
CA PRO A 17 2.93 9.31 1.36
C PRO A 17 3.01 9.95 -0.02
N GLN A 18 2.86 9.14 -1.08
CA GLN A 18 2.47 9.66 -2.37
C GLN A 18 1.04 10.16 -2.22
N SER A 19 0.88 11.48 -2.26
CA SER A 19 -0.41 12.15 -2.29
C SER A 19 -1.12 11.78 -3.59
N PHE A 20 -1.94 10.73 -3.54
CA PHE A 20 -2.96 10.52 -4.57
C PHE A 20 -3.96 11.67 -4.45
N ILE A 21 -3.92 12.59 -5.41
CA ILE A 21 -4.98 13.58 -5.59
C ILE A 21 -6.17 12.80 -6.17
N THR A 22 -6.99 12.21 -5.31
CA THR A 22 -8.35 11.83 -5.70
C THR A 22 -9.09 13.14 -6.02
N PRO A 23 -9.60 13.34 -7.25
CA PRO A 23 -10.48 14.47 -7.51
C PRO A 23 -11.75 14.27 -6.69
N GLN A 24 -11.82 14.93 -5.56
CA GLN A 24 -13.02 14.99 -4.74
C GLN A 24 -14.04 15.86 -5.49
N SER A 25 -14.94 15.23 -6.26
CA SER A 25 -16.05 15.93 -6.90
C SER A 25 -17.03 16.41 -5.82
N ARG A 26 -16.82 17.62 -5.32
CA ARG A 26 -17.83 18.34 -4.54
C ARG A 26 -18.93 18.75 -5.52
N LEU A 27 -19.99 17.95 -5.57
CA LEU A 27 -21.28 18.45 -6.03
C LEU A 27 -21.80 19.38 -4.93
N ALA A 28 -21.38 20.65 -5.00
CA ALA A 28 -21.84 21.70 -4.10
C ALA A 28 -23.25 22.13 -4.52
N SER A 29 -24.24 21.78 -3.70
CA SER A 29 -25.57 22.36 -3.71
C SER A 29 -25.52 23.81 -3.18
N SER A 30 -26.09 24.72 -3.98
CA SER A 30 -26.65 26.04 -3.67
C SER A 30 -25.97 26.99 -2.69
N ASN A 31 -25.59 28.13 -3.26
CA ASN A 31 -25.37 29.46 -2.66
C ASN A 31 -26.34 29.78 -1.51
N SER A 32 -25.84 30.08 -0.31
CA SER A 32 -26.59 30.77 0.74
C SER A 32 -25.77 31.95 1.26
N HIS A 33 -26.06 33.14 0.72
CA HIS A 33 -25.62 34.41 1.28
C HIS A 33 -26.46 34.71 2.53
N HIS A 34 -25.78 34.93 3.66
CA HIS A 34 -26.39 35.52 4.84
C HIS A 34 -26.35 37.04 4.68
N ASP A 35 -27.51 37.66 4.50
CA ASP A 35 -27.73 39.07 4.81
C ASP A 35 -28.82 39.14 5.87
N GLU A 36 -28.50 39.83 6.95
CA GLU A 36 -29.20 39.83 8.22
C GLU A 36 -30.09 41.08 8.28
N HIS A 37 -31.38 40.94 7.98
CA HIS A 37 -32.36 42.01 8.22
C HIS A 37 -33.72 41.43 8.65
N HIS A 38 -34.19 41.99 9.77
CA HIS A 38 -35.39 41.65 10.53
C HIS A 38 -36.71 41.76 9.76
N GLY A 39 -37.65 40.86 10.06
CA GLY A 39 -39.08 41.03 9.75
C GLY A 39 -39.87 39.76 10.02
N GLU A 40 -40.76 39.80 11.01
CA GLU A 40 -41.79 38.79 11.26
C GLU A 40 -42.52 38.40 9.97
N GLN A 41 -42.49 37.11 9.64
CA GLN A 41 -43.51 36.45 8.80
C GLN A 41 -43.54 34.97 9.16
N HIS A 42 -44.66 34.53 9.73
CA HIS A 42 -45.02 33.12 9.86
C HIS A 42 -45.09 32.50 8.46
N VAL A 43 -44.03 31.82 8.03
CA VAL A 43 -44.06 30.92 6.87
C VAL A 43 -43.97 29.51 7.43
N GLU A 44 -45.07 28.78 7.31
CA GLU A 44 -45.06 27.34 7.57
C GLU A 44 -43.97 26.69 6.72
N ASP A 45 -43.09 25.94 7.38
CA ASP A 45 -42.12 25.03 6.77
C ASP A 45 -42.87 23.93 6.00
N SER A 46 -43.43 24.29 4.85
CA SER A 46 -43.91 23.35 3.84
C SER A 46 -42.72 22.91 2.99
N VAL A 47 -41.83 22.13 3.60
CA VAL A 47 -40.87 21.31 2.84
C VAL A 47 -41.70 20.33 2.02
N SER A 48 -42.07 20.75 0.82
CA SER A 48 -42.88 19.98 -0.11
C SER A 48 -42.00 18.88 -0.70
N TYR A 49 -41.87 17.77 0.03
CA TYR A 49 -41.31 16.55 -0.50
C TYR A 49 -42.21 16.10 -1.64
N SER A 50 -41.67 16.12 -2.86
CA SER A 50 -42.36 15.52 -4.00
C SER A 50 -42.65 14.07 -3.65
N LYS A 51 -43.92 13.68 -3.66
CA LYS A 51 -44.33 12.29 -3.38
C LYS A 51 -43.57 11.38 -4.33
N GLU A 52 -42.70 10.54 -3.77
CA GLU A 52 -41.90 9.62 -4.56
C GLU A 52 -42.82 8.54 -5.15
N ASP A 53 -43.26 8.78 -6.38
CA ASP A 53 -44.06 7.84 -7.16
C ASP A 53 -43.15 6.88 -7.94
N PHE A 54 -43.66 5.72 -8.35
CA PHE A 54 -42.93 4.75 -9.17
C PHE A 54 -42.61 5.27 -10.58
N SER A 55 -43.14 6.44 -10.95
CA SER A 55 -42.78 7.17 -12.17
C SER A 55 -41.64 8.18 -11.98
N SER A 56 -41.02 8.23 -10.79
CA SER A 56 -39.92 9.16 -10.53
C SER A 56 -38.74 8.88 -11.48
N PRO A 57 -37.90 9.90 -11.76
CA PRO A 57 -36.73 9.73 -12.63
C PRO A 57 -35.81 8.59 -12.19
N VAL A 58 -35.75 8.32 -10.88
CA VAL A 58 -34.96 7.23 -10.30
C VAL A 58 -35.50 5.88 -10.74
N TRP A 59 -36.80 5.62 -10.56
CA TRP A 59 -37.42 4.35 -10.95
C TRP A 59 -37.42 4.12 -12.45
N ARG A 60 -37.65 5.18 -13.25
CA ARG A 60 -37.54 5.10 -14.71
C ARG A 60 -36.13 4.70 -15.14
N ASN A 61 -35.10 5.29 -14.54
CA ASN A 61 -33.71 4.94 -14.84
C ASN A 61 -33.39 3.49 -14.45
N PHE A 62 -33.89 2.99 -13.31
CA PHE A 62 -33.74 1.59 -12.91
C PHE A 62 -34.41 0.62 -13.89
N VAL A 63 -35.63 0.92 -14.35
CA VAL A 63 -36.34 0.09 -15.35
C VAL A 63 -35.59 0.08 -16.68
N LEU A 64 -35.14 1.25 -17.15
CA LEU A 64 -34.35 1.36 -18.38
C LEU A 64 -33.02 0.62 -18.27
N LEU A 65 -32.34 0.71 -17.13
CA LEU A 65 -31.10 0.01 -16.87
C LEU A 65 -31.33 -1.51 -16.80
N GLY A 66 -32.41 -1.95 -16.17
CA GLY A 66 -32.81 -3.37 -16.13
C GLY A 66 -33.14 -3.92 -17.52
N LEU A 67 -33.87 -3.16 -18.33
CA LEU A 67 -34.16 -3.52 -19.73
C LEU A 67 -32.90 -3.55 -20.59
N ALA A 68 -32.02 -2.57 -20.42
CA ALA A 68 -30.73 -2.54 -21.10
C ALA A 68 -29.87 -3.75 -20.73
N ALA A 69 -29.83 -4.14 -19.45
CA ALA A 69 -29.11 -5.32 -18.98
C ALA A 69 -29.71 -6.63 -19.52
N ALA A 70 -31.05 -6.74 -19.56
CA ALA A 70 -31.73 -7.92 -20.13
C ALA A 70 -31.53 -8.02 -21.66
N GLY A 71 -31.61 -6.90 -22.37
CA GLY A 71 -31.30 -6.81 -23.79
C GLY A 71 -29.84 -7.14 -24.08
N PHE A 72 -28.92 -6.62 -23.28
CA PHE A 72 -27.51 -6.97 -23.34
C PHE A 72 -27.28 -8.46 -23.09
N TYR A 73 -27.91 -9.07 -22.09
CA TYR A 73 -27.75 -10.51 -21.83
C TYR A 73 -28.25 -11.39 -22.98
N LYS A 74 -29.36 -11.02 -23.63
CA LYS A 74 -29.94 -11.80 -24.73
C LYS A 74 -29.27 -11.58 -26.09
N LEU A 75 -28.73 -10.39 -26.32
CA LEU A 75 -28.09 -9.99 -27.58
C LEU A 75 -26.56 -9.90 -27.46
N ALA A 76 -25.99 -10.22 -26.29
CA ALA A 76 -24.55 -10.25 -26.11
C ALA A 76 -23.95 -11.27 -27.07
N PRO A 77 -22.99 -10.87 -27.91
CA PRO A 77 -22.24 -11.79 -28.74
C PRO A 77 -21.63 -12.89 -27.88
N ALA A 78 -21.67 -14.13 -28.35
CA ALA A 78 -21.01 -15.22 -27.66
C ALA A 78 -19.50 -14.92 -27.54
N PRO A 79 -18.83 -15.31 -26.44
CA PRO A 79 -17.40 -15.11 -26.30
C PRO A 79 -16.65 -15.84 -27.42
N GLY A 80 -16.15 -15.09 -28.40
CA GLY A 80 -15.49 -15.60 -29.60
C GLY A 80 -16.05 -15.09 -30.93
N ASP A 81 -17.21 -14.42 -30.94
CA ASP A 81 -17.73 -13.79 -32.16
C ASP A 81 -16.93 -12.54 -32.52
N ASP A 82 -16.36 -12.55 -33.73
CA ASP A 82 -15.61 -11.43 -34.31
C ASP A 82 -16.56 -10.32 -34.76
N THR A 83 -17.17 -9.67 -33.77
CA THR A 83 -18.05 -8.53 -33.97
C THR A 83 -17.25 -7.30 -34.39
N TYR A 84 -17.83 -6.45 -35.23
CA TYR A 84 -17.18 -5.20 -35.67
C TYR A 84 -16.63 -4.37 -34.50
N LEU A 85 -17.34 -4.37 -33.38
CA LEU A 85 -16.97 -3.66 -32.17
C LEU A 85 -15.73 -4.27 -31.49
N THR A 86 -15.66 -5.60 -31.35
CA THR A 86 -14.49 -6.28 -30.79
C THR A 86 -13.27 -6.15 -31.69
N ARG A 87 -13.42 -6.23 -33.02
CA ARG A 87 -12.34 -5.97 -33.97
C ARG A 87 -11.82 -4.53 -33.91
N PHE A 88 -12.72 -3.56 -33.76
CA PHE A 88 -12.35 -2.16 -33.60
C PHE A 88 -11.57 -1.93 -32.30
N ILE A 89 -12.07 -2.49 -31.19
CA ILE A 89 -11.37 -2.44 -29.90
C ILE A 89 -10.00 -3.13 -30.02
N ALA A 90 -9.94 -4.30 -30.65
CA ALA A 90 -8.71 -5.06 -30.84
C ALA A 90 -7.66 -4.26 -31.62
N HIS A 91 -8.07 -3.51 -32.65
CA HIS A 91 -7.16 -2.71 -33.48
C HIS A 91 -6.44 -1.60 -32.70
N TYR A 92 -7.11 -0.98 -31.73
CA TYR A 92 -6.52 0.06 -30.87
C TYR A 92 -5.99 -0.47 -29.53
N SER A 93 -6.30 -1.71 -29.18
CA SER A 93 -5.79 -2.34 -27.98
C SER A 93 -4.35 -2.79 -28.16
N THR A 94 -3.58 -2.77 -27.08
CA THR A 94 -2.22 -3.33 -27.08
C THR A 94 -2.27 -4.85 -27.29
N PRO A 95 -1.43 -5.42 -28.18
CA PRO A 95 -1.42 -6.84 -28.44
C PRO A 95 -1.05 -7.64 -27.18
N ARG A 96 -1.60 -8.85 -27.09
CA ARG A 96 -1.45 -9.73 -25.92
C ARG A 96 0.01 -10.05 -25.59
N ASP A 97 0.85 -10.23 -26.60
CA ASP A 97 2.26 -10.59 -26.44
C ASP A 97 3.04 -9.54 -25.66
N VAL A 98 2.73 -8.25 -25.86
CA VAL A 98 3.35 -7.15 -25.10
C VAL A 98 2.98 -7.24 -23.62
N TRP A 99 1.71 -7.53 -23.32
CA TRP A 99 1.26 -7.73 -21.93
C TRP A 99 1.85 -8.98 -21.29
N GLU A 100 2.09 -10.05 -22.05
CA GLU A 100 2.78 -11.24 -21.56
C GLU A 100 4.24 -10.94 -21.22
N ASN A 101 4.95 -10.24 -22.11
CA ASN A 101 6.33 -9.82 -21.87
C ASN A 101 6.48 -8.90 -20.64
N ILE A 102 5.55 -7.94 -20.48
CA ILE A 102 5.54 -7.05 -19.31
C ILE A 102 5.28 -7.84 -18.03
N ARG A 103 4.29 -8.74 -18.02
CA ARG A 103 3.98 -9.59 -16.87
C ARG A 103 5.15 -10.50 -16.50
N PHE A 104 5.80 -11.10 -17.51
CA PHE A 104 6.97 -11.94 -17.31
C PHE A 104 8.13 -11.15 -16.69
N LYS A 105 8.40 -9.93 -17.20
CA LYS A 105 9.42 -9.04 -16.61
C LYS A 105 9.11 -8.71 -15.15
N HIS A 106 7.87 -8.38 -14.82
CA HIS A 106 7.47 -8.09 -13.44
C HIS A 106 7.56 -9.32 -12.53
N LEU A 107 7.25 -10.51 -13.06
CA LEU A 107 7.43 -11.76 -12.32
C LEU A 107 8.91 -11.96 -11.95
N LEU A 108 9.81 -11.79 -12.91
CA LEU A 108 11.26 -11.90 -12.65
C LEU A 108 11.75 -10.88 -11.63
N LEU A 109 11.37 -9.61 -11.78
CA LEU A 109 11.76 -8.55 -10.84
C LEU A 109 11.22 -8.80 -9.41
N THR A 110 10.05 -9.43 -9.30
CA THR A 110 9.47 -9.78 -7.99
C THR A 110 10.24 -10.92 -7.34
N VAL A 111 10.66 -11.92 -8.13
CA VAL A 111 11.50 -13.02 -7.64
C VAL A 111 12.85 -12.48 -7.15
N GLU A 112 13.52 -11.67 -7.97
CA GLU A 112 14.80 -11.04 -7.60
C GLU A 112 14.69 -10.18 -6.35
N GLY A 113 13.66 -9.32 -6.28
CA GLY A 113 13.40 -8.53 -5.07
C GLY A 113 13.11 -9.38 -3.83
N SER A 114 12.46 -10.54 -4.00
CA SER A 114 12.24 -11.47 -2.88
C SER A 114 13.55 -12.10 -2.39
N ASP A 115 14.44 -12.50 -3.31
CA ASP A 115 15.73 -13.09 -2.97
C ASP A 115 16.64 -12.09 -2.26
N ASP A 116 16.68 -10.84 -2.71
CA ASP A 116 17.42 -9.76 -2.06
C ASP A 116 16.92 -9.52 -0.62
N THR A 117 15.60 -9.52 -0.43
CA THR A 117 15.04 -9.36 0.92
C THR A 117 15.39 -10.52 1.83
N LEU A 118 15.42 -11.75 1.32
CA LEU A 118 15.84 -12.93 2.07
C LEU A 118 17.33 -12.84 2.44
N LEU A 119 18.18 -12.43 1.51
CA LEU A 119 19.62 -12.26 1.75
C LEU A 119 19.88 -11.27 2.88
N VAL A 120 19.19 -10.13 2.88
CA VAL A 120 19.32 -9.13 3.95
C VAL A 120 18.72 -9.61 5.27
N ALA A 121 17.61 -10.36 5.23
CA ALA A 121 16.97 -10.89 6.43
C ALA A 121 17.80 -11.99 7.11
N ASP A 122 18.47 -12.85 6.34
CA ASP A 122 19.30 -13.93 6.84
C ASP A 122 20.70 -13.45 7.28
N ALA A 123 21.11 -12.26 6.85
CA ALA A 123 22.40 -11.68 7.23
C ALA A 123 22.48 -11.47 8.76
N LYS A 124 23.25 -12.32 9.44
CA LYS A 124 23.56 -12.15 10.86
C LYS A 124 24.68 -11.12 11.01
N ARG A 125 24.50 -10.19 11.95
CA ARG A 125 25.59 -9.31 12.38
C ARG A 125 26.72 -10.17 12.96
N PRO A 126 27.99 -9.83 12.68
CA PRO A 126 29.09 -10.50 13.35
C PRO A 126 28.94 -10.35 14.87
N PRO A 127 29.32 -11.37 15.66
CA PRO A 127 29.22 -11.30 17.11
C PRO A 127 30.11 -10.18 17.65
N ILE A 128 29.52 -9.16 18.29
CA ILE A 128 30.25 -8.05 18.92
C ILE A 128 30.17 -8.22 20.43
N HIS A 129 31.32 -8.40 21.08
CA HIS A 129 31.43 -8.35 22.53
C HIS A 129 31.74 -6.93 23.00
N ARG A 130 30.87 -6.37 23.85
CA ARG A 130 31.02 -5.02 24.40
C ARG A 130 31.81 -5.06 25.70
N TYR A 131 33.04 -4.56 25.65
CA TYR A 131 33.88 -4.39 26.84
C TYR A 131 33.96 -2.92 27.24
N ARG A 132 33.96 -2.64 28.54
CA ARG A 132 34.20 -1.28 29.06
C ARG A 132 35.65 -0.83 28.85
N TYR A 133 36.59 -1.76 28.83
CA TYR A 133 38.03 -1.49 28.71
C TYR A 133 38.64 -2.42 27.65
N PRO A 134 38.60 -2.05 26.36
CA PRO A 134 39.16 -2.88 25.29
C PRO A 134 40.68 -3.03 25.39
N GLN A 135 41.37 -2.07 26.02
CA GLN A 135 42.83 -2.10 26.23
C GLN A 135 43.33 -3.33 27.02
N ARG A 136 42.45 -4.03 27.76
CA ARG A 136 42.84 -5.24 28.49
C ARG A 136 43.19 -6.42 27.59
N LEU A 137 42.76 -6.41 26.33
CA LEU A 137 43.10 -7.47 25.38
C LEU A 137 44.60 -7.47 25.04
N GLU A 138 45.21 -6.28 25.00
CA GLU A 138 46.64 -6.10 24.73
C GLU A 138 47.50 -6.21 26.00
N GLN A 139 46.89 -5.98 27.17
CA GLN A 139 47.56 -5.97 28.46
C GLN A 139 47.50 -7.35 29.13
N SER A 140 48.17 -8.34 28.53
CA SER A 140 48.40 -9.64 29.14
C SER A 140 49.86 -9.81 29.55
N SER A 141 50.09 -10.30 30.77
CA SER A 141 51.43 -10.66 31.23
C SER A 141 51.77 -12.06 30.72
N PRO A 142 52.97 -12.33 30.18
CA PRO A 142 53.38 -13.68 29.83
C PRO A 142 53.73 -14.59 31.03
N HIS A 143 53.70 -14.08 32.27
CA HIS A 143 54.28 -14.77 33.43
C HIS A 143 53.27 -15.61 34.23
N LEU A 144 53.65 -16.84 34.62
CA LEU A 144 52.87 -17.78 35.45
C LEU A 144 51.49 -18.17 34.89
N HIS A 145 51.33 -18.17 33.57
CA HIS A 145 50.13 -18.71 32.93
C HIS A 145 50.26 -20.23 32.69
N PRO A 146 49.26 -21.05 33.06
CA PRO A 146 49.25 -22.45 32.70
C PRO A 146 49.22 -22.63 31.19
N VAL A 147 49.84 -23.71 30.71
CA VAL A 147 49.86 -24.03 29.27
C VAL A 147 48.42 -24.17 28.75
N GLY A 148 48.13 -23.49 27.63
CA GLY A 148 46.80 -23.50 27.00
C GLY A 148 45.75 -22.56 27.61
N SER A 149 46.07 -21.75 28.63
CA SER A 149 45.11 -20.76 29.16
C SER A 149 45.07 -19.43 28.41
N THR A 150 46.06 -19.18 27.56
CA THR A 150 46.14 -17.95 26.75
C THR A 150 45.32 -18.12 25.47
N VAL A 151 44.37 -17.22 25.24
CA VAL A 151 43.60 -17.14 24.00
C VAL A 151 44.33 -16.21 23.04
N ASP A 152 44.48 -16.63 21.79
CA ASP A 152 45.00 -15.75 20.74
C ASP A 152 43.95 -14.68 20.41
N VAL A 153 44.36 -13.42 20.53
CA VAL A 153 43.51 -12.23 20.33
C VAL A 153 43.99 -11.37 19.16
N SER A 154 44.94 -11.85 18.34
CA SER A 154 45.52 -11.08 17.24
C SER A 154 44.53 -10.68 16.14
N ASP A 155 43.44 -11.43 15.99
CA ASP A 155 42.37 -11.17 15.00
C ASP A 155 41.22 -10.30 15.56
N VAL A 156 41.32 -9.84 16.82
CA VAL A 156 40.28 -9.05 17.45
C VAL A 156 40.49 -7.56 17.16
N VAL A 157 39.62 -6.98 16.34
CA VAL A 157 39.65 -5.54 16.02
C VAL A 157 38.69 -4.77 16.92
N VAL A 158 39.21 -3.77 17.65
CA VAL A 158 38.38 -2.86 18.45
C VAL A 158 37.60 -1.93 17.51
N LYS A 159 36.27 -2.00 17.59
CA LYS A 159 35.39 -1.09 16.85
C LYS A 159 35.44 0.30 17.48
N ASN A 160 36.12 1.24 16.81
CA ASN A 160 36.05 2.66 17.15
C ASN A 160 34.81 3.27 16.48
N ASP A 161 33.79 3.61 17.27
CA ASP A 161 32.70 4.45 16.81
C ASP A 161 33.25 5.88 16.73
N GLY A 162 33.82 6.24 15.58
CA GLY A 162 34.36 7.57 15.33
C GLY A 162 33.29 8.66 15.55
N ALA A 163 33.74 9.80 16.10
CA ALA A 163 33.01 11.05 16.06
C ALA A 163 32.83 11.56 14.61
#